data_AF-A0A081QR67-F1
#
_entry.id   AF-A0A081QR67-F1
#
_cell.length_a   1.000
_cell.length_b   1.000
_cell.length_c   1.000
_cell.angle_alpha   90.00
_cell.angle_beta   90.00
_cell.angle_gamma   90.00
#
_symmetry.space_group_name_H-M   'P 1'
#
loop_
_entity.id
_entity.type
_entity.pdbx_description
1 polymer ?
#
loop_
_entity_poly.entity_id
_entity_poly.type
_entity_poly.pdbx_seq_one_letter_code
_entity_poly.pdbx_strand_id
1 'polypeptide(L)'
;MPNILKGTLLTVVAGIAWGLSGTSGQYLMAHGISSLVLTNLRLLIAGGILIVLAYATAKDRMLAFLKDRKSLLSLLIFALIGLFLNQFAYLSAIQETNAGTATVLQYVCPVGVLIYSCIKDKVAPTLGEIVSIILAIGGTFLIATHGQLD
;
A
#
# COMPACT_ATOMS: atom_id res chain seq x y z
N MET A 1 -6.43 -26.76 10.39
CA MET A 1 -5.19 -25.94 10.33
C MET A 1 -5.25 -24.94 11.48
N PRO A 2 -4.18 -24.74 12.26
CA PRO A 2 -4.15 -23.66 13.23
C PRO A 2 -4.37 -22.34 12.50
N ASN A 3 -5.25 -21.48 13.01
CA ASN A 3 -5.58 -20.20 12.38
C ASN A 3 -4.31 -19.34 12.13
N ILE A 4 -3.27 -19.53 12.94
CA ILE A 4 -1.95 -18.90 12.80
C ILE A 4 -1.27 -19.33 11.49
N LEU A 5 -1.18 -20.63 11.20
CA LEU A 5 -0.51 -21.12 9.98
C LEU A 5 -1.20 -20.61 8.71
N LYS A 6 -2.54 -20.59 8.71
CA LYS A 6 -3.33 -20.04 7.59
C LYS A 6 -3.09 -18.54 7.43
N GLY A 7 -3.06 -17.79 8.54
CA GLY A 7 -2.75 -16.36 8.54
C GLY A 7 -1.35 -16.07 8.00
N THR A 8 -0.33 -16.78 8.50
CA THR A 8 1.06 -16.63 8.03
C THR A 8 1.19 -16.93 6.55
N LEU A 9 0.58 -18.01 6.06
CA LEU A 9 0.61 -18.36 4.62
C LEU A 9 -0.01 -17.24 3.78
N LEU A 10 -1.18 -16.71 4.19
CA LEU A 10 -1.85 -15.61 3.50
C LEU A 10 -0.97 -14.36 3.45
N THR A 11 -0.29 -14.02 4.55
CA THR A 11 0.62 -12.87 4.60
C THR A 11 1.81 -13.05 3.67
N VAL A 12 2.42 -14.24 3.62
CA VAL A 12 3.54 -14.52 2.71
C VAL A 12 3.10 -14.40 1.25
N VAL A 13 1.97 -15.02 0.90
CA VAL A 13 1.43 -14.95 -0.46
C VAL A 13 1.09 -13.49 -0.84
N ALA A 14 0.50 -12.73 0.08
CA ALA A 14 0.21 -11.31 -0.14
C ALA A 14 1.48 -10.50 -0.38
N GLY A 15 2.54 -10.74 0.41
CA GLY A 15 3.84 -10.07 0.24
C GLY A 15 4.49 -10.38 -1.11
N ILE A 16 4.49 -11.65 -1.52
CA ILE A 16 5.02 -12.07 -2.82
C ILE A 16 4.23 -11.43 -3.97
N ALA A 17 2.89 -11.49 -3.90
CA ALA A 17 2.02 -10.90 -4.92
C ALA A 17 2.20 -9.38 -5.03
N TRP A 18 2.39 -8.70 -3.89
CA TRP A 18 2.65 -7.26 -3.87
C TRP A 18 3.99 -6.91 -4.50
N GLY A 19 5.07 -7.63 -4.15
CA GLY A 19 6.40 -7.42 -4.73
C GLY A 19 6.44 -7.70 -6.23
N LEU A 20 5.87 -8.82 -6.68
CA LEU A 20 5.74 -9.15 -8.11
C LEU A 20 4.97 -8.09 -8.88
N SER A 21 3.93 -7.53 -8.27
CA SER A 21 3.13 -6.48 -8.89
C SER A 21 3.93 -5.18 -9.08
N GLY A 22 4.77 -4.81 -8.11
CA GLY A 22 5.65 -3.64 -8.20
C GLY A 22 6.70 -3.77 -9.30
N THR A 23 7.41 -4.90 -9.36
CA THR A 23 8.45 -5.15 -10.38
C THR A 23 7.86 -5.29 -11.78
N SER A 24 6.73 -5.97 -11.92
CA SER A 24 5.99 -6.04 -13.20
C SER A 24 5.54 -4.64 -13.64
N GLY A 25 5.05 -3.83 -12.70
CA GLY A 25 4.67 -2.44 -12.98
C GLY A 25 5.86 -1.61 -13.47
N GLN A 26 7.02 -1.72 -12.81
CA GLN A 26 8.25 -1.07 -13.25
C GLN A 26 8.64 -1.48 -14.68
N TYR A 27 8.55 -2.77 -15.00
CA TYR A 27 8.84 -3.28 -16.35
C TYR A 27 7.90 -2.68 -17.40
N LEU A 28 6.58 -2.65 -17.14
CA LEU A 28 5.61 -2.03 -18.05
C LEU A 28 5.90 -0.54 -18.25
N MET A 29 6.28 0.17 -17.19
CA MET A 29 6.60 1.60 -17.27
C MET A 29 7.87 1.88 -18.07
N ALA A 30 8.87 1.00 -17.97
CA ALA A 30 10.07 1.06 -18.82
C ALA A 30 9.76 0.88 -20.32
N HIS A 31 8.61 0.28 -20.66
CA HIS A 31 8.14 0.10 -22.04
C HIS A 31 7.14 1.18 -22.50
N GLY A 32 7.09 2.32 -21.80
CA GLY A 32 6.34 3.51 -22.21
C GLY A 32 4.90 3.60 -21.66
N ILE A 33 4.50 2.71 -20.75
CA ILE A 33 3.22 2.83 -20.06
C ILE A 33 3.37 3.81 -18.89
N SER A 34 2.53 4.83 -18.80
CA SER A 34 2.63 5.78 -17.67
C SER A 34 2.11 5.18 -16.36
N SER A 35 2.67 5.65 -15.23
CA SER A 35 2.21 5.30 -13.88
C SER A 35 0.70 5.53 -13.70
N LEU A 36 0.14 6.56 -14.33
CA LEU A 36 -1.27 6.90 -14.27
C LEU A 36 -2.16 5.83 -14.91
N VAL A 37 -1.82 5.36 -16.11
CA VAL A 37 -2.58 4.31 -16.82
C VAL A 37 -2.56 3.01 -16.01
N LEU A 38 -1.39 2.64 -15.49
CA LEU A 38 -1.25 1.45 -14.68
C LEU A 38 -2.03 1.54 -13.36
N THR A 39 -2.02 2.71 -12.72
CA THR A 39 -2.82 2.98 -11.51
C THR A 39 -4.30 2.84 -11.80
N ASN A 40 -4.79 3.45 -12.88
CA ASN A 40 -6.21 3.38 -13.27
C ASN A 40 -6.65 1.94 -13.54
N LEU A 41 -5.86 1.18 -14.30
CA LEU A 41 -6.15 -0.22 -14.60
C LEU A 41 -6.25 -1.06 -13.32
N ARG A 42 -5.28 -0.90 -12.41
CA ARG A 42 -5.25 -1.61 -11.12
C ARG A 42 -6.49 -1.32 -10.28
N LEU A 43 -6.86 -0.04 -10.15
CA LEU A 43 -7.98 0.38 -9.32
C LEU A 43 -9.33 0.02 -9.91
N LEU A 44 -9.50 0.11 -11.23
CA LEU A 44 -10.75 -0.26 -11.90
C LEU A 44 -11.01 -1.77 -11.83
N ILE A 45 -9.97 -2.59 -12.07
CA ILE A 45 -10.10 -4.05 -11.98
C ILE A 45 -10.39 -4.45 -10.53
N ALA A 46 -9.61 -3.97 -9.56
CA ALA A 46 -9.82 -4.29 -8.16
C ALA A 46 -11.18 -3.81 -7.65
N GLY A 47 -11.57 -2.57 -7.97
CA GLY A 47 -12.87 -2.00 -7.62
C GLY A 47 -14.03 -2.80 -8.21
N GLY A 48 -13.95 -3.17 -9.49
CA GLY A 48 -14.96 -4.01 -10.15
C GLY A 48 -15.12 -5.38 -9.48
N ILE A 49 -14.01 -6.07 -9.20
CA ILE A 49 -14.02 -7.36 -8.51
C ILE A 49 -14.66 -7.21 -7.11
N LEU A 50 -14.27 -6.18 -6.35
CA LEU A 50 -14.81 -5.93 -5.01
C LEU A 50 -16.31 -5.61 -5.04
N ILE A 51 -16.80 -4.86 -6.03
CA ILE A 51 -18.23 -4.59 -6.20
C ILE A 51 -18.99 -5.88 -6.49
N VAL A 52 -18.49 -6.73 -7.39
CA VAL A 52 -19.13 -8.02 -7.73
C VAL A 52 -19.16 -8.94 -6.51
N LEU A 53 -18.06 -9.03 -5.76
CA LEU A 53 -17.99 -9.83 -4.54
C LEU A 53 -18.93 -9.30 -3.44
N ALA A 54 -18.97 -7.98 -3.23
CA ALA A 54 -19.87 -7.36 -2.27
C ALA A 54 -21.34 -7.59 -2.62
N TYR A 55 -21.68 -7.51 -3.92
CA TYR A 55 -23.02 -7.83 -4.40
C TYR A 55 -23.37 -9.30 -4.18
N ALA A 56 -22.45 -10.22 -4.48
CA ALA A 56 -22.68 -11.66 -4.35
C ALA A 56 -22.78 -12.14 -2.88
N THR A 57 -22.05 -11.50 -1.96
CA THR A 57 -21.96 -11.95 -0.55
C THR A 57 -22.86 -11.17 0.40
N ALA A 58 -23.14 -9.90 0.10
CA ALA A 58 -23.76 -8.99 1.06
C ALA A 58 -24.62 -7.90 0.38
N LYS A 59 -25.43 -8.28 -0.61
CA LYS A 59 -26.28 -7.38 -1.42
C LYS A 59 -27.05 -6.35 -0.59
N ASP A 60 -27.77 -6.78 0.44
CA ASP A 60 -28.63 -5.87 1.22
C ASP A 60 -27.80 -4.85 2.01
N ARG A 61 -26.64 -5.27 2.55
CA ARG A 61 -25.71 -4.37 3.25
C ARG A 61 -25.05 -3.39 2.28
N MET A 62 -24.69 -3.85 1.07
CA MET A 62 -24.16 -2.99 0.02
C MET A 62 -25.17 -1.91 -0.37
N LEU A 63 -26.43 -2.29 -0.62
CA LEU A 63 -27.49 -1.36 -1.00
C LEU A 63 -27.83 -0.39 0.14
N ALA A 64 -27.82 -0.83 1.39
CA ALA A 64 -28.00 0.03 2.55
C ALA A 64 -26.84 1.04 2.68
N PHE A 65 -25.60 0.59 2.47
CA PHE A 65 -24.42 1.44 2.48
C PHE A 65 -24.46 2.52 1.39
N LEU A 66 -24.93 2.17 0.18
CA LEU A 66 -25.09 3.13 -0.93
C LEU A 66 -26.16 4.20 -0.66
N LYS A 67 -27.08 3.97 0.29
CA LYS A 67 -28.07 4.98 0.70
C LYS A 67 -27.52 5.92 1.77
N ASP A 68 -26.48 5.52 2.49
CA ASP A 68 -25.84 6.35 3.50
C ASP A 68 -24.85 7.34 2.85
N ARG A 69 -25.31 8.58 2.67
CA ARG A 69 -24.53 9.69 2.13
C ARG A 69 -23.24 9.95 2.92
N LYS A 70 -23.25 9.78 4.24
CA LYS A 70 -22.07 10.06 5.09
C LYS A 70 -20.99 8.99 4.86
N SER A 71 -21.39 7.73 4.85
CA SER A 71 -20.50 6.61 4.55
C SER A 71 -19.96 6.68 3.11
N LEU A 72 -20.80 7.06 2.14
CA LEU A 72 -20.36 7.30 0.76
C LEU A 72 -19.34 8.42 0.65
N LEU A 73 -19.55 9.54 1.35
CA LEU A 73 -18.59 10.64 1.34
C LEU A 73 -17.26 10.20 1.97
N SER A 74 -17.31 9.48 3.09
CA SER A 74 -16.10 8.92 3.71
C SER A 74 -15.38 7.95 2.79
N LEU A 75 -16.12 7.10 2.07
CA LEU A 75 -15.56 6.19 1.08
C LEU A 75 -14.92 6.96 -0.07
N LEU A 76 -15.55 8.02 -0.56
CA LEU A 76 -15.03 8.84 -1.66
C LEU A 76 -13.73 9.54 -1.26
N ILE A 77 -13.67 10.12 -0.05
CA ILE A 77 -12.45 10.73 0.50
C ILE A 77 -11.35 9.66 0.63
N PHE A 78 -11.68 8.49 1.17
CA PHE A 78 -10.72 7.39 1.29
C PHE A 78 -10.24 6.89 -0.09
N ALA A 79 -11.14 6.76 -1.07
CA ALA A 79 -10.82 6.28 -2.40
C ALA A 79 -9.90 7.27 -3.15
N LEU A 80 -10.15 8.57 -3.04
CA LEU A 80 -9.32 9.59 -3.70
C LEU A 80 -8.00 9.82 -2.97
N ILE A 81 -8.07 10.14 -1.67
CA ILE A 81 -6.89 10.56 -0.89
C ILE A 81 -6.11 9.35 -0.36
N GLY A 82 -6.82 8.39 0.22
CA GLY A 82 -6.17 7.21 0.83
C GLY A 82 -5.67 6.21 -0.19
N LEU A 83 -6.45 5.94 -1.24
CA LEU A 83 -6.16 4.85 -2.18
C LEU A 83 -5.52 5.34 -3.48
N PHE A 84 -6.20 6.22 -4.23
CA PHE A 84 -5.72 6.68 -5.54
C PHE A 84 -4.41 7.45 -5.43
N LEU A 85 -4.37 8.50 -4.61
CA LEU A 85 -3.17 9.31 -4.39
C LEU A 85 -1.99 8.47 -3.89
N ASN A 86 -2.23 7.55 -2.94
CA ASN A 86 -1.18 6.63 -2.46
C ASN A 86 -0.66 5.72 -3.57
N GLN A 87 -1.56 5.06 -4.32
CA GLN A 87 -1.15 4.17 -5.41
C GLN A 87 -0.42 4.91 -6.52
N PHE A 88 -0.90 6.09 -6.88
CA PHE A 88 -0.29 6.94 -7.89
C PHE A 88 1.09 7.42 -7.46
N ALA A 89 1.23 7.91 -6.22
CA ALA A 89 2.52 8.33 -5.66
C ALA A 89 3.51 7.16 -5.61
N TYR A 90 3.06 5.96 -5.20
CA TYR A 90 3.89 4.76 -5.18
C TYR A 90 4.40 4.40 -6.58
N LEU A 91 3.51 4.28 -7.57
CA LEU A 91 3.92 3.94 -8.94
C LEU A 91 4.75 5.04 -9.60
N SER A 92 4.49 6.31 -9.28
CA SER A 92 5.31 7.43 -9.76
C SER A 92 6.71 7.40 -9.14
N ALA A 93 6.83 7.08 -7.85
CA ALA A 93 8.13 6.89 -7.22
C ALA A 93 8.91 5.74 -7.86
N ILE A 94 8.24 4.64 -8.24
CA ILE A 94 8.87 3.54 -8.99
C ILE A 94 9.35 4.04 -10.36
N GLN A 95 8.55 4.84 -11.05
CA GLN A 95 8.88 5.35 -12.39
C GLN A 95 10.11 6.29 -12.36
N GLU A 96 10.21 7.15 -11.35
CA GLU A 96 11.34 8.08 -11.17
C GLU A 96 12.59 7.42 -10.56
N THR A 97 12.42 6.29 -9.85
CA THR A 97 13.51 5.58 -9.16
C THR A 97 13.55 4.10 -9.55
N ASN A 98 13.11 3.20 -8.67
CA ASN A 98 12.92 1.79 -8.91
C ASN A 98 11.95 1.19 -7.86
N ALA A 99 11.50 -0.05 -8.09
CA ALA A 99 10.57 -0.76 -7.20
C ALA A 99 11.10 -0.97 -5.77
N GLY A 100 12.42 -1.16 -5.62
CA GLY A 100 13.08 -1.31 -4.33
C GLY A 100 12.99 -0.03 -3.51
N THR A 101 13.54 1.07 -4.03
CA THR A 101 13.56 2.39 -3.37
C THR A 101 12.16 2.88 -3.00
N ALA A 102 11.18 2.78 -3.91
CA ALA A 102 9.80 3.18 -3.64
C ALA A 102 9.15 2.36 -2.52
N THR A 103 9.43 1.04 -2.48
CA THR A 103 8.95 0.15 -1.41
C THR A 103 9.53 0.55 -0.07
N VAL A 104 10.82 0.90 -0.01
CA VAL A 104 11.39 1.27 1.29
C VAL A 104 10.94 2.65 1.75
N LEU A 105 10.74 3.63 0.84
CA LEU A 105 10.06 4.88 1.16
C LEU A 105 8.66 4.62 1.75
N GLN A 106 7.93 3.64 1.21
CA GLN A 106 6.64 3.24 1.76
C GLN A 106 6.76 2.64 3.17
N TYR A 107 7.84 1.91 3.49
CA TYR A 107 8.11 1.40 4.84
C TYR A 107 8.50 2.49 5.85
N VAL A 108 8.87 3.69 5.39
CA VAL A 108 8.99 4.87 6.26
C VAL A 108 7.61 5.42 6.65
N CYS A 109 6.54 5.18 5.87
CA CYS A 109 5.20 5.67 6.21
C CYS A 109 4.67 5.14 7.56
N PRO A 110 4.79 3.83 7.90
CA PRO A 110 4.48 3.32 9.24
C PRO A 110 5.16 4.08 10.38
N VAL A 111 6.38 4.58 10.16
CA VAL A 111 7.11 5.43 11.12
C VAL A 111 6.37 6.74 11.34
N GLY A 112 5.95 7.40 10.26
CA GLY A 112 5.14 8.62 10.34
C GLY A 112 3.80 8.38 11.06
N VAL A 113 3.14 7.25 10.78
CA VAL A 113 1.91 6.84 11.46
C VAL A 113 2.16 6.61 12.96
N LEU A 114 3.26 5.95 13.31
CA LEU A 114 3.66 5.74 14.70
C LEU A 114 3.85 7.06 15.44
N ILE A 115 4.65 7.97 14.89
CA ILE A 115 4.90 9.29 15.47
C ILE A 115 3.57 10.03 15.67
N TYR A 116 2.70 10.02 14.66
CA TYR A 116 1.38 10.65 14.76
C TYR A 116 0.53 10.02 15.87
N SER A 117 0.48 8.68 15.98
CA SER A 117 -0.26 7.99 17.04
C SER A 117 0.31 8.30 18.42
N CYS A 118 1.62 8.28 18.59
CA CYS A 118 2.29 8.65 19.84
C CYS A 118 1.93 10.08 20.29
N ILE A 119 1.90 11.04 19.35
CA ILE A 119 1.49 12.42 19.65
C ILE A 119 0.01 12.48 20.03
N LYS A 120 -0.85 11.82 19.27
CA LYS A 120 -2.31 11.82 19.46
C LYS A 120 -2.73 11.16 20.77
N ASP A 121 -2.15 10.01 21.06
CA ASP A 121 -2.48 9.16 22.21
C ASP A 121 -1.62 9.49 23.44
N LYS A 122 -0.63 10.40 23.30
CA LYS A 122 0.33 10.83 24.33
C LYS A 122 1.12 9.67 24.96
N VAL A 123 1.45 8.66 24.15
CA VAL A 123 2.24 7.48 24.55
C VAL A 123 3.61 7.56 23.90
N ALA A 124 4.67 7.28 24.66
CA ALA A 124 6.03 7.25 24.13
C ALA A 124 6.25 6.00 23.25
N PRO A 125 6.98 6.11 22.13
CA PRO A 125 7.32 4.97 21.29
C PRO A 125 8.21 3.98 22.05
N THR A 126 8.04 2.70 21.76
CA THR A 126 8.81 1.60 22.35
C THR A 126 10.19 1.49 21.68
N LEU A 127 11.17 0.93 22.41
CA LEU A 127 12.52 0.68 21.89
C LEU A 127 12.52 -0.16 20.60
N GLY A 128 11.59 -1.11 20.47
CA GLY A 128 11.45 -1.95 19.27
C GLY A 128 11.00 -1.17 18.03
N GLU A 129 10.15 -0.16 18.21
CA GLU A 129 9.73 0.71 17.11
C GLU A 129 10.89 1.57 16.63
N ILE A 130 11.67 2.15 17.55
CA ILE A 130 12.84 2.96 17.23
C ILE A 130 13.88 2.14 16.45
N VAL A 131 14.18 0.91 16.89
CA VAL A 131 15.12 0.03 16.20
C VAL A 131 14.61 -0.36 14.80
N SER A 132 13.30 -0.62 14.67
CA SER A 132 12.68 -0.95 13.38
C SER A 132 12.78 0.21 12.38
N ILE A 133 12.63 1.45 12.85
CA ILE A 133 12.78 2.67 12.05
C ILE A 133 14.21 2.79 11.51
N ILE A 134 15.21 2.63 12.39
CA ILE A 134 16.63 2.73 12.03
C ILE A 134 17.00 1.65 11.00
N LEU A 135 16.57 0.40 11.23
CA LEU A 135 16.79 -0.71 10.31
C LEU A 135 16.10 -0.49 8.96
N ALA A 136 14.87 0.02 8.95
CA ALA A 136 14.15 0.32 7.72
C ALA A 136 14.91 1.39 6.90
N ILE A 137 15.30 2.51 7.52
CA ILE A 137 16.04 3.59 6.87
C ILE A 137 17.40 3.10 6.36
N GLY A 138 18.15 2.33 7.17
CA GLY A 138 19.44 1.76 6.78
C GLY A 138 19.32 0.79 5.60
N GLY A 139 18.29 -0.07 5.62
CA GLY A 139 17.94 -0.94 4.49
C GLY A 139 17.56 -0.16 3.23
N THR A 140 16.81 0.94 3.36
CA THR A 140 16.48 1.85 2.24
C THR A 140 17.73 2.36 1.57
N PHE A 141 18.67 2.86 2.37
CA PHE A 141 19.88 3.48 1.89
C PHE A 141 20.71 2.48 1.08
N LEU A 142 20.93 1.29 1.62
CA LEU A 142 21.65 0.20 0.94
C LEU A 142 21.00 -0.24 -0.38
N ILE A 143 19.66 -0.37 -0.42
CA ILE A 143 18.95 -0.77 -1.64
C ILE A 143 18.99 0.35 -2.68
N ALA A 144 18.80 1.60 -2.27
CA ALA A 144 18.80 2.76 -3.16
C ALA A 144 20.19 2.99 -3.79
N THR A 145 21.25 2.83 -3.00
CA THR A 145 22.64 2.97 -3.48
C THR A 145 23.16 1.71 -4.17
N HIS A 146 22.38 0.61 -4.20
CA HIS A 146 22.87 -0.72 -4.61
C HIS A 146 24.13 -1.15 -3.85
N GLY A 147 24.38 -0.60 -2.66
CA GLY A 147 25.60 -0.78 -1.89
C GLY A 147 26.82 -0.02 -2.40
N GLN A 148 26.69 0.86 -3.40
CA GLN A 148 27.77 1.72 -3.89
C GLN A 148 27.76 3.04 -3.11
N LEU A 149 28.81 3.27 -2.30
CA LEU A 149 28.96 4.44 -1.41
C LEU A 149 29.91 5.50 -1.96
N ASP A 150 30.13 5.50 -3.28
CA ASP A 150 30.99 6.49 -3.96
C ASP A 150 30.28 7.83 -4.18
#